data_AF-A0A352CC04-F1
#
_entry.id   AF-A0A352CC04-F1
#
_cell.length_a   1.000
_cell.length_b   1.000
_cell.length_c   1.000
_cell.angle_alpha   90.00
_cell.angle_beta   90.00
_cell.angle_gamma   90.00
#
_symmetry.space_group_name_H-M   'P 1'
#
loop_
_entity.id
_entity.type
_entity.pdbx_description
1 polymer ?
#
loop_
_entity_poly.entity_id
_entity_poly.type
_entity_poly.pdbx_seq_one_letter_code
_entity_poly.pdbx_strand_id
1 'polypeptide(L)'
;WLLVQRAVREGELSYSEASGADYRLDQREWLREAESSAEAMPDGLADLSARASAIYERVLRFDQKLYQDAAPAPENPVQSQLSLLARAFAGKGE
;
A
#
# COMPACT_ATOMS: atom_id res chain seq x y z
N TRP A 1 -12.36 2.25 4.30
CA TRP A 1 -11.54 1.99 3.09
C TRP A 1 -12.36 1.74 1.82
N LEU A 2 -13.10 0.63 1.66
CA LEU A 2 -13.78 0.31 0.38
C LEU A 2 -14.74 1.40 -0.12
N LEU A 3 -15.46 2.08 0.78
CA LEU A 3 -16.33 3.21 0.43
C LEU A 3 -15.53 4.43 -0.04
N VAL A 4 -14.36 4.68 0.55
CA VAL A 4 -13.44 5.75 0.11
C VAL A 4 -12.97 5.45 -1.30
N GLN A 5 -12.57 4.21 -1.59
CA GLN A 5 -12.18 3.81 -2.96
C GLN A 5 -13.32 3.92 -3.96
N ARG A 6 -14.55 3.66 -3.52
CA ARG A 6 -15.74 3.88 -4.33
C ARG A 6 -15.93 5.38 -4.64
N ALA A 7 -15.84 6.25 -3.63
CA ALA A 7 -15.93 7.70 -3.80
C ALA A 7 -14.84 8.25 -4.72
N VAL A 8 -13.61 7.72 -4.62
CA VAL A 8 -12.52 8.05 -5.57
C VAL A 8 -12.88 7.63 -7.00
N ARG A 9 -13.45 6.43 -7.17
CA ARG A 9 -13.89 5.96 -8.49
C ARG A 9 -15.06 6.78 -9.06
N GLU A 10 -15.96 7.25 -8.21
CA GLU A 10 -17.10 8.10 -8.58
C GLU A 10 -16.69 9.58 -8.78
N GLY A 11 -15.44 9.94 -8.44
CA GLY A 11 -14.91 11.29 -8.57
C GLY A 11 -15.33 12.24 -7.44
N GLU A 12 -15.96 11.72 -6.39
CA GLU A 12 -16.39 12.48 -5.21
C GLU A 12 -15.23 12.79 -4.26
N LEU A 13 -14.13 12.04 -4.35
CA LEU A 13 -12.93 12.22 -3.55
C LEU A 13 -11.69 12.13 -4.44
N SER A 14 -10.70 13.01 -4.25
CA SER A 14 -9.46 12.92 -5.01
C SER A 14 -8.57 11.78 -4.52
N TYR A 15 -7.70 11.30 -5.41
CA TYR A 15 -6.72 10.28 -5.08
C TYR A 15 -5.74 10.72 -3.98
N SER A 16 -5.30 11.99 -4.01
CA SER A 16 -4.42 12.56 -2.99
C SER A 16 -5.08 12.61 -1.62
N GLU A 17 -6.36 12.96 -1.55
CA GLU A 17 -7.11 12.97 -0.29
C GLU A 17 -7.29 11.55 0.26
N ALA A 18 -7.61 10.59 -0.61
CA ALA A 18 -7.76 9.19 -0.21
C ALA A 18 -6.46 8.52 0.26
N SER A 19 -5.30 9.08 -0.11
CA SER A 19 -3.98 8.60 0.33
C SER A 19 -3.61 9.06 1.75
N GLY A 20 -4.40 9.95 2.35
CA GLY A 20 -4.20 10.46 3.70
C GLY A 20 -4.33 9.38 4.78
N ALA A 21 -3.57 9.52 5.87
CA ALA A 21 -3.48 8.53 6.95
C ALA A 21 -4.85 8.15 7.55
N ASP A 22 -5.81 9.09 7.60
CA ASP A 22 -7.16 8.89 8.15
C ASP A 22 -7.98 7.87 7.35
N TYR A 23 -7.65 7.65 6.07
CA TYR A 23 -8.37 6.73 5.19
C TYR A 23 -7.61 5.44 4.92
N ARG A 24 -6.36 5.33 5.38
CA ARG A 24 -5.50 4.16 5.22
C ARG A 24 -5.78 3.10 6.29
N LEU A 25 -5.45 1.85 5.97
CA LEU A 25 -5.59 0.73 6.90
C LEU A 25 -4.32 0.57 7.75
N ASP A 26 -4.45 0.58 9.08
CA ASP A 26 -3.35 0.27 10.00
C ASP A 26 -3.33 -1.24 10.34
N GLN A 27 -2.27 -1.91 9.89
CA GLN A 27 -2.02 -3.33 10.12
C GLN A 27 -1.93 -3.71 11.61
N ARG A 28 -1.55 -2.78 12.49
CA ARG A 28 -1.30 -3.04 13.92
C ARG A 28 -2.56 -3.09 14.78
N GLU A 29 -3.64 -2.49 14.30
CA GLU A 29 -4.91 -2.48 15.03
C GLU A 29 -5.60 -3.85 14.92
N TRP A 30 -5.66 -4.42 13.72
CA TRP A 30 -6.31 -5.71 13.46
C TRP A 30 -5.63 -6.90 14.15
N LEU A 31 -4.29 -6.98 14.13
CA LEU A 31 -3.57 -8.10 14.75
C LEU A 31 -3.81 -8.18 16.27
N ARG A 32 -3.92 -7.04 16.95
CA ARG A 32 -4.18 -7.00 18.40
C ARG A 32 -5.57 -7.54 18.76
N GLU A 33 -6.55 -7.29 17.91
CA GLU A 33 -7.94 -7.68 18.15
C GLU A 33 -8.17 -9.18 17.91
N ALA A 34 -7.46 -9.75 16.93
CA ALA A 34 -7.49 -11.18 16.63
C ALA A 34 -6.83 -12.05 17.73
N GLU A 35 -5.70 -11.61 18.29
CA GLU A 35 -4.98 -12.34 19.36
C GLU A 35 -5.76 -12.39 20.68
N SER A 36 -6.57 -11.37 20.98
CA SER A 36 -7.34 -11.28 22.24
C SER A 36 -8.55 -12.22 22.32
N SER A 37 -9.00 -12.81 21.21
CA SER A 37 -10.26 -13.59 21.13
C SER A 37 -10.07 -15.10 20.92
N ALA A 38 -8.84 -15.60 21.02
CA ALA A 38 -8.51 -16.97 20.62
C ALA A 38 -8.93 -18.06 21.62
N GLU A 39 -9.13 -17.73 22.90
CA GLU A 39 -9.53 -18.71 23.91
C GLU A 39 -11.06 -18.85 23.98
N ALA A 40 -11.58 -19.94 23.39
CA ALA A 40 -12.97 -20.41 23.42
C ALA A 40 -13.99 -19.72 22.47
N MET A 41 -13.63 -19.54 21.20
CA MET A 41 -14.55 -19.06 20.18
C MET A 41 -15.41 -20.20 19.56
N PRO A 42 -16.75 -20.03 19.40
CA PRO A 42 -17.59 -20.98 18.69
C PRO A 42 -17.21 -21.12 17.20
N ASP A 43 -17.36 -22.33 16.64
CA ASP A 43 -16.90 -22.66 15.27
C ASP A 43 -17.41 -21.71 14.18
N GLY A 44 -18.68 -21.31 14.24
CA GLY A 44 -19.26 -20.37 13.27
C GLY A 44 -18.64 -18.97 13.34
N LEU A 45 -18.26 -18.52 14.53
CA LEU A 45 -17.60 -17.23 14.71
C LEU A 45 -16.11 -17.33 14.31
N ALA A 46 -15.48 -18.49 14.54
CA ALA A 46 -14.13 -18.76 14.07
C ALA A 46 -14.02 -18.74 12.54
N ASP A 47 -14.99 -19.34 11.82
CA ASP A 47 -15.04 -19.27 10.36
C ASP A 47 -15.21 -17.83 9.86
N LEU A 48 -16.14 -17.07 10.47
CA LEU A 48 -16.33 -15.66 10.12
C LEU A 48 -15.07 -14.83 10.37
N SER A 49 -14.38 -15.07 11.49
CA SER A 49 -13.12 -14.40 11.83
C SER A 49 -12.00 -14.72 10.84
N ALA A 50 -11.86 -15.99 10.44
CA ALA A 50 -10.90 -16.42 9.42
C ALA A 50 -11.18 -15.75 8.07
N ARG A 51 -12.45 -15.70 7.66
CA ARG A 51 -12.88 -15.05 6.41
C ARG A 51 -12.65 -13.54 6.46
N ALA A 52 -12.95 -12.89 7.59
CA ALA A 52 -12.68 -11.48 7.79
C ALA A 52 -11.19 -11.16 7.72
N SER A 53 -10.34 -11.99 8.34
CA SER A 53 -8.88 -11.86 8.31
C SER A 53 -8.34 -11.95 6.88
N ALA A 54 -8.78 -12.94 6.10
CA ALA A 54 -8.38 -13.09 4.71
C ALA A 54 -8.79 -11.90 3.83
N ILE A 55 -9.98 -11.34 4.06
CA ILE A 55 -10.43 -10.13 3.37
C ILE A 55 -9.54 -8.94 3.77
N TYR A 56 -9.29 -8.77 5.06
CA TYR A 56 -8.48 -7.68 5.59
C TYR A 56 -7.07 -7.69 4.99
N GLU A 57 -6.36 -8.83 5.01
CA GLU A 57 -5.03 -8.98 4.40
C GLU A 57 -5.03 -8.63 2.91
N ARG A 58 -6.06 -9.07 2.19
CA ARG A 58 -6.19 -8.75 0.77
C ARG A 58 -6.35 -7.26 0.54
N VAL A 59 -7.20 -6.60 1.32
CA VAL A 59 -7.42 -5.14 1.20
C VAL A 59 -6.16 -4.38 1.61
N LEU A 60 -5.44 -4.81 2.64
CA LEU A 60 -4.18 -4.21 3.06
C LEU A 60 -3.13 -4.26 1.94
N ARG A 61 -2.98 -5.41 1.27
CA ARG A 61 -2.09 -5.53 0.10
C ARG A 61 -2.52 -4.61 -1.05
N PHE A 62 -3.83 -4.42 -1.25
CA PHE A 62 -4.32 -3.46 -2.24
C PHE A 62 -4.00 -2.02 -1.85
N ASP A 63 -4.21 -1.63 -0.60
CA ASP A 63 -3.86 -0.29 -0.09
C ASP A 63 -2.37 0.00 -0.29
N GLN A 64 -1.51 -0.94 0.08
CA GLN A 64 -0.06 -0.84 -0.11
C GLN A 64 0.29 -0.67 -1.58
N LYS A 65 -0.23 -1.51 -2.48
CA LYS A 65 0.04 -1.40 -3.92
C LYS A 65 -0.49 -0.11 -4.55
N LEU A 66 -1.57 0.43 -4.02
CA LEU A 66 -2.20 1.64 -4.54
C LEU A 66 -1.43 2.87 -4.06
N TYR A 67 -1.22 3.00 -2.75
CA TYR A 67 -0.75 4.24 -2.13
C TYR A 67 0.69 4.24 -1.63
N GLN A 68 1.36 3.09 -1.52
CA GLN A 68 2.82 3.12 -1.31
C GLN A 68 3.47 3.36 -2.66
N ASP A 69 4.11 4.52 -2.80
CA ASP A 69 4.97 4.82 -3.93
C ASP A 69 5.86 3.60 -4.19
N ALA A 70 5.89 3.16 -5.46
CA ALA A 70 6.82 2.14 -5.90
C ALA A 70 8.18 2.53 -5.33
N ALA A 71 8.72 1.70 -4.42
CA ALA A 71 10.03 1.94 -3.84
C ALA A 71 10.95 2.33 -5.01
N PRO A 72 11.71 3.44 -4.88
CA PRO A 72 12.50 3.96 -5.99
C PRO A 72 13.23 2.77 -6.61
N ALA A 73 13.00 2.55 -7.91
CA ALA A 73 13.58 1.41 -8.60
C ALA A 73 15.07 1.35 -8.26
N PRO A 74 15.61 0.18 -7.88
CA PRO A 74 16.99 0.08 -7.43
C PRO A 74 17.87 0.77 -8.47
N GLU A 75 18.71 1.72 -8.02
CA GLU A 75 19.54 2.53 -8.91
C GLU A 75 20.25 1.61 -9.90
N ASN A 76 19.96 1.76 -11.20
CA ASN A 76 20.62 0.97 -12.23
C ASN A 76 22.05 1.51 -12.39
N PRO A 77 23.08 0.77 -11.95
CA PRO A 77 24.45 1.29 -11.92
C PRO A 77 24.98 1.63 -13.32
N VAL A 78 24.48 0.97 -14.37
CA VAL A 78 24.82 1.27 -15.75
C VAL A 78 24.21 2.60 -16.18
N GLN A 79 22.98 2.87 -15.79
CA GLN A 79 22.29 4.13 -16.11
C GLN A 79 22.96 5.33 -15.42
N SER A 80 23.45 5.13 -14.19
CA SER A 80 24.26 6.13 -13.48
C SER A 80 25.58 6.42 -14.20
N GLN A 81 26.27 5.38 -14.71
CA GLN A 81 27.51 5.54 -15.47
C GLN A 81 27.28 6.26 -16.82
N LEU A 82 26.21 5.90 -17.55
CA LEU A 82 25.84 6.56 -18.80
C LEU A 82 25.50 8.04 -18.59
N SER A 83 24.81 8.36 -17.50
CA SER A 83 24.48 9.74 -17.14
C SER A 83 25.73 10.57 -16.81
N LEU A 84 26.72 9.96 -16.15
CA LEU A 84 28.00 10.61 -15.86
C LEU A 84 28.78 10.92 -17.15
N LEU A 85 28.84 9.96 -18.08
CA LEU A 85 29.45 10.17 -19.39
C LEU A 85 28.74 11.26 -20.18
N ALA A 86 27.40 11.22 -20.25
CA ALA A 86 26.62 12.24 -20.94
C ALA A 86 26.90 13.65 -20.39
N ARG A 87 27.02 13.81 -19.07
CA ARG A 87 27.37 15.08 -18.44
C ARG A 87 28.79 15.53 -18.74
N ALA A 88 29.75 14.61 -18.79
CA ALA A 88 31.14 14.91 -19.12
C ALA A 88 31.33 15.37 -20.57
N PHE A 89 30.54 14.82 -21.50
CA PHE A 89 30.60 15.18 -22.92
C PHE A 89 29.68 16.33 -23.32
N ALA A 90 28.63 16.62 -22.55
CA ALA A 90 27.73 17.77 -22.80
C ALA A 90 28.43 19.13 -22.66
N GLY A 91 29.53 19.22 -21.90
CA GLY A 91 30.31 20.46 -21.72
C GLY A 91 31.51 20.62 -22.66
N LYS A 92 31.73 19.72 -23.63
CA LYS A 92 32.92 19.72 -24.51
C LYS A 92 32.58 20.01 -25.99
N GLY A 93 31.48 20.71 -26.22
CA GLY A 93 30.94 21.04 -27.54
C GLY A 93 30.69 22.55 -27.76
N GLU A 94 31.46 23.41 -27.10
CA GLU A 94 31.70 24.82 -27.47
C GLU A 94 33.23 25.02 -27.61
#